data_AF-A0A812TKL1-F1
#
_entry.id   AF-A0A812TKL1-F1
#
_cell.length_a   1.000
_cell.length_b   1.000
_cell.length_c   1.000
_cell.angle_alpha   90.00
_cell.angle_beta   90.00
_cell.angle_gamma   90.00
#
_symmetry.space_group_name_H-M   'P 1'
#
loop_
_entity.id
_entity.type
_entity.pdbx_description
1 polymer ?
#
loop_
_entity_poly.entity_id
_entity_poly.type
_entity_poly.pdbx_seq_one_letter_code
_entity_poly.pdbx_strand_id
1 'polypeptide(L)'
;MADVLPEGWGAYQDDQGRTYYANVSTGETSWEPPAPAVALPEGWTAHQDEQGRTFYANCTTGESSWDPPAPAPAAPAPPAPVPTPAPAGRWSVDFTYTIGPEGSEHVFSGKVQLLDRSVYTSVGSVVETLNRGSPAVPEGYCVVFSNSKRNYFLLWREDKEAEAFALLGIGTDSGDQWSTSQVLRLDPSWTEEFFAGRCDVVDKARYDSVTAAVDALNAGIVIEGQQGYCAVWSTSQQCFHLVWRQDKEQEAYAALGVR
;
A
#
# COMPACT_ATOMS: atom_id res chain seq x y z
N MET A 1 -31.95 40.37 -26.51
CA MET A 1 -31.18 39.26 -25.91
C MET A 1 -32.11 38.06 -25.97
N ALA A 2 -31.78 37.06 -26.77
CA ALA A 2 -32.67 35.91 -27.00
C ALA A 2 -32.61 35.00 -25.77
N ASP A 3 -33.75 34.89 -25.08
CA ASP A 3 -33.98 33.95 -23.99
C ASP A 3 -33.91 32.53 -24.59
N VAL A 4 -32.84 31.80 -24.27
CA VAL A 4 -32.58 30.48 -24.85
C VAL A 4 -33.49 29.47 -24.15
N LEU A 5 -34.65 29.22 -24.74
CA LEU A 5 -35.60 28.24 -24.23
C LEU A 5 -35.02 26.82 -24.34
N PRO A 6 -35.33 25.92 -23.39
CA PRO A 6 -34.95 24.52 -23.45
C PRO A 6 -35.34 23.86 -24.78
N GLU A 7 -34.55 22.89 -25.23
CA GLU A 7 -34.89 22.11 -26.42
C GLU A 7 -36.27 21.47 -26.25
N GLY A 8 -37.17 21.76 -27.20
CA GLY A 8 -38.55 21.31 -27.16
C GLY A 8 -39.55 22.31 -26.56
N TRP A 9 -39.14 23.47 -26.04
CA TRP A 9 -40.06 24.51 -25.57
C TRP A 9 -40.09 25.71 -26.52
N GLY A 10 -41.31 26.18 -26.85
CA GLY A 10 -41.55 27.38 -27.65
C GLY A 10 -42.36 28.41 -26.85
N ALA A 11 -42.01 29.68 -26.97
CA ALA A 11 -42.82 30.78 -26.44
C ALA A 11 -43.87 31.21 -27.47
N TYR A 12 -45.12 31.27 -27.05
CA TYR A 12 -46.27 31.69 -27.83
C TYR A 12 -47.01 32.79 -27.07
N GLN A 13 -47.74 33.66 -27.75
CA GLN A 13 -48.61 34.66 -27.11
C GLN A 13 -50.07 34.29 -27.31
N ASP A 14 -50.88 34.49 -26.26
CA ASP A 14 -52.32 34.41 -26.38
C ASP A 14 -52.91 35.71 -26.96
N ASP A 15 -54.22 35.68 -27.26
CA ASP A 15 -54.97 36.83 -27.78
C ASP A 15 -54.95 38.05 -26.84
N GLN A 16 -54.62 37.83 -25.56
CA GLN A 16 -54.47 38.88 -24.54
C GLN A 16 -53.03 39.43 -24.46
N GLY A 17 -52.11 38.95 -25.30
CA GLY A 17 -50.71 39.37 -25.34
C GLY A 17 -49.84 38.79 -24.21
N ARG A 18 -50.33 37.78 -23.47
CA ARG A 18 -49.55 37.09 -22.44
C ARG A 18 -48.76 35.98 -23.09
N THR A 19 -47.47 35.92 -22.77
CA THR A 19 -46.58 34.86 -23.24
C THR A 19 -46.87 33.59 -22.44
N TYR A 20 -47.19 32.50 -23.12
CA TYR A 20 -47.24 31.14 -22.59
C TYR A 20 -46.18 30.28 -23.30
N TYR A 21 -45.68 29.27 -22.62
CA TYR A 21 -44.63 28.39 -23.09
C TYR A 21 -45.24 27.02 -23.36
N ALA A 22 -45.07 26.50 -24.57
CA ALA A 22 -45.57 25.19 -24.95
C ALA A 22 -44.40 24.26 -25.28
N ASN A 23 -44.40 23.08 -24.67
CA ASN A 23 -43.46 22.01 -24.99
C ASN A 23 -43.98 21.25 -26.22
N VAL A 24 -43.32 21.43 -27.36
CA VAL A 24 -43.67 20.73 -28.62
C VAL A 24 -43.31 19.24 -28.59
N SER A 25 -42.48 18.81 -27.65
CA SER A 25 -42.07 17.41 -27.50
C SER A 25 -43.08 16.59 -26.68
N THR A 26 -43.66 17.18 -25.63
CA THR A 26 -44.65 16.53 -24.75
C THR A 26 -46.09 16.98 -24.99
N GLY A 27 -46.30 18.10 -25.70
CA GLY A 27 -47.61 18.70 -25.93
C GLY A 27 -48.15 19.52 -24.74
N GLU A 28 -47.33 19.77 -23.72
CA GLU A 28 -47.73 20.50 -22.52
C GLU A 28 -47.66 22.02 -22.71
N THR A 29 -48.58 22.76 -22.10
CA THR A 29 -48.61 24.23 -22.13
C THR A 29 -48.54 24.78 -20.70
N SER A 30 -47.61 25.69 -20.43
CA SER A 30 -47.41 26.35 -19.14
C SER A 30 -47.36 27.87 -19.29
N TRP A 31 -47.84 28.59 -18.29
CA TRP A 31 -47.80 30.05 -18.24
C TRP A 31 -46.50 30.59 -17.62
N GLU A 32 -45.75 29.73 -16.94
CA GLU A 32 -44.42 30.08 -16.41
C GLU A 32 -43.33 29.74 -17.45
N PRO A 33 -42.28 30.58 -17.58
CA PRO A 33 -41.11 30.23 -18.38
C PRO A 33 -40.51 28.92 -17.88
N PRO A 34 -40.31 27.92 -18.76
CA PRO A 34 -39.63 26.71 -18.35
C PRO A 34 -38.23 27.12 -17.88
N ALA A 35 -37.84 26.59 -16.71
CA ALA A 35 -36.52 26.86 -16.16
C ALA A 35 -35.47 26.63 -17.25
N PRO A 36 -34.45 27.50 -17.37
CA PRO A 36 -33.42 27.36 -18.39
C PRO A 36 -32.89 25.93 -18.32
N ALA A 37 -32.65 25.32 -19.48
CA ALA A 37 -32.17 23.95 -19.58
C ALA A 37 -30.80 23.80 -18.91
N VAL A 38 -30.80 23.70 -17.58
CA VAL A 38 -29.77 22.99 -16.87
C VAL A 38 -29.90 21.59 -17.43
N ALA A 39 -28.90 21.15 -18.19
CA ALA A 39 -28.84 19.82 -18.76
C ALA A 39 -28.95 18.80 -17.61
N LEU A 40 -30.19 18.40 -17.30
CA LEU A 40 -30.45 17.47 -16.21
C LEU A 40 -29.77 16.14 -16.59
N PRO A 41 -29.14 15.45 -15.62
CA PRO A 41 -28.54 14.17 -15.87
C PRO A 41 -29.54 13.20 -16.52
N GLU A 42 -29.03 12.31 -17.37
CA GLU A 42 -29.78 11.18 -17.90
C GLU A 42 -30.54 10.42 -16.79
N GLY A 43 -31.87 10.32 -16.92
CA GLY A 43 -32.75 9.70 -15.93
C GLY A 43 -33.42 10.66 -14.93
N TRP A 44 -33.04 11.94 -14.89
CA TRP A 44 -33.74 12.95 -14.09
C TRP A 44 -34.74 13.75 -14.92
N THR A 45 -35.93 13.94 -14.36
CA THR A 45 -37.02 14.69 -14.97
C THR A 45 -37.54 15.73 -13.99
N ALA A 46 -37.71 16.97 -14.43
CA ALA A 46 -38.34 18.01 -13.62
C ALA A 46 -39.87 17.90 -13.77
N HIS A 47 -40.57 17.88 -12.65
CA HIS A 47 -42.02 17.86 -12.55
C HIS A 47 -42.46 19.02 -11.65
N GLN A 48 -43.70 19.46 -11.78
CA GLN A 48 -44.26 20.53 -10.95
C GLN A 48 -45.41 19.96 -10.12
N ASP A 49 -45.43 20.27 -8.83
CA ASP A 49 -46.52 19.88 -7.92
C ASP A 49 -47.74 20.81 -8.08
N GLU A 50 -48.90 20.43 -7.54
CA GLU A 50 -50.14 21.23 -7.57
C GLU A 50 -49.99 22.65 -6.97
N GLN A 51 -48.94 22.87 -6.18
CA GLN A 51 -48.59 24.18 -5.61
C GLN A 51 -47.65 25.02 -6.48
N GLY A 52 -47.36 24.58 -7.71
CA GLY A 52 -46.48 25.27 -8.64
C GLY A 52 -44.98 25.13 -8.32
N ARG A 53 -44.60 24.21 -7.44
CA ARG A 53 -43.20 23.99 -7.03
C ARG A 53 -42.56 22.91 -7.90
N THR A 54 -41.40 23.21 -8.46
CA THR A 54 -40.61 22.26 -9.24
C THR A 54 -39.93 21.25 -8.32
N PHE A 55 -40.10 19.96 -8.61
CA PHE A 55 -39.37 18.86 -8.01
C PHE A 55 -38.71 18.03 -9.11
N TYR A 56 -37.59 17.42 -8.82
CA TYR A 56 -36.80 16.62 -9.74
C TYR A 56 -36.94 15.15 -9.36
N ALA A 57 -37.49 14.34 -10.26
CA ALA A 57 -37.68 12.91 -10.08
C ALA A 57 -36.74 12.13 -10.99
N ASN A 58 -35.97 11.22 -10.40
CA ASN A 58 -35.14 10.26 -11.09
C ASN A 58 -36.00 9.04 -11.47
N CYS A 59 -36.31 8.88 -12.76
CA CYS A 59 -37.10 7.74 -13.25
C CYS A 59 -36.31 6.43 -13.29
N THR A 60 -34.98 6.50 -13.20
CA THR A 60 -34.07 5.35 -13.17
C THR A 60 -33.95 4.75 -11.76
N THR A 61 -33.89 5.57 -10.72
CA THR A 61 -33.75 5.11 -9.31
C THR A 61 -35.05 5.23 -8.50
N GLY A 62 -36.05 5.94 -8.99
CA GLY A 62 -37.32 6.21 -8.28
C GLY A 62 -37.21 7.28 -7.19
N GLU A 63 -36.11 8.03 -7.14
CA GLU A 63 -35.87 9.07 -6.14
C GLU A 63 -36.49 10.41 -6.54
N SER A 64 -36.99 11.18 -5.57
CA SER A 64 -37.54 12.52 -5.78
C SER A 64 -36.82 13.55 -4.89
N SER A 65 -36.34 14.64 -5.48
CA SER A 65 -35.64 15.74 -4.79
C SER A 65 -36.28 17.09 -5.10
N TRP A 66 -36.31 17.98 -4.11
CA TRP A 66 -36.76 19.37 -4.30
C TRP A 66 -35.61 20.30 -4.73
N ASP A 67 -34.37 19.81 -4.73
CA ASP A 67 -33.18 20.54 -5.17
C ASP A 67 -32.78 20.08 -6.59
N PRO A 68 -32.43 20.99 -7.51
CA PRO A 68 -32.00 20.65 -8.86
C PRO A 68 -30.76 19.74 -8.82
N PRO A 69 -30.82 18.51 -9.37
CA PRO A 69 -29.65 17.67 -9.47
C PRO A 69 -28.64 18.42 -10.36
N ALA A 70 -27.42 18.55 -9.87
CA ALA A 70 -26.35 19.19 -10.63
C ALA A 70 -26.24 18.50 -12.00
N PRO A 71 -26.08 19.26 -13.11
CA PRO A 71 -25.94 18.68 -14.44
C PRO A 71 -24.80 17.66 -14.38
N ALA A 72 -25.05 16.44 -14.85
CA ALA A 72 -24.04 15.40 -14.79
C ALA A 72 -22.82 15.87 -15.58
N PRO A 73 -21.60 15.78 -15.03
CA PRO A 73 -20.41 15.89 -15.86
C PRO A 73 -20.50 14.78 -16.91
N ALA A 74 -20.27 15.14 -18.17
CA ALA A 74 -20.33 14.23 -19.32
C ALA A 74 -19.52 12.95 -19.05
N ALA A 75 -20.21 11.79 -18.97
CA ALA A 75 -19.64 10.45 -18.79
C ALA A 75 -18.77 10.30 -17.50
N PRO A 76 -18.57 9.09 -16.97
CA PRO A 76 -17.78 8.93 -15.76
C PRO A 76 -16.31 9.28 -16.08
N ALA A 77 -15.88 10.47 -15.69
CA ALA A 77 -14.50 10.62 -15.27
C ALA A 77 -14.27 9.56 -14.17
N PRO A 78 -13.11 8.88 -14.15
CA PRO A 78 -12.77 7.92 -13.09
C PRO A 78 -13.03 8.55 -11.71
N PRO A 79 -13.30 7.73 -10.67
CA PRO A 79 -13.62 8.24 -9.34
C PRO A 79 -12.61 9.33 -8.95
N ALA A 80 -13.12 10.39 -8.30
CA ALA A 80 -12.38 11.59 -7.90
C ALA A 80 -10.91 11.28 -7.53
N PRO A 81 -9.93 12.13 -7.88
CA PRO A 81 -8.57 11.91 -7.44
C PRO A 81 -8.59 11.82 -5.91
N VAL A 82 -8.49 10.59 -5.40
CA VAL A 82 -7.69 10.28 -4.21
C VAL A 82 -6.50 11.22 -4.27
N PRO A 83 -6.17 11.94 -3.17
CA PRO A 83 -5.17 13.01 -3.20
C PRO A 83 -4.01 12.50 -4.01
N THR A 84 -3.79 13.08 -5.19
CA THR A 84 -2.88 12.54 -6.18
C THR A 84 -1.56 12.31 -5.45
N PRO A 85 -1.13 11.07 -5.17
CA PRO A 85 0.24 10.93 -4.74
C PRO A 85 1.06 11.47 -5.91
N ALA A 86 2.05 12.28 -5.58
CA ALA A 86 3.08 12.81 -6.47
C ALA A 86 3.37 11.84 -7.64
N PRO A 87 3.70 12.35 -8.85
CA PRO A 87 3.77 11.57 -10.09
C PRO A 87 4.28 10.16 -9.80
N ALA A 88 3.39 9.19 -9.95
CA ALA A 88 3.63 7.80 -9.57
C ALA A 88 5.02 7.41 -10.05
N GLY A 89 5.91 7.10 -9.10
CA GLY A 89 7.25 6.62 -9.43
C GLY A 89 7.15 5.48 -10.45
N ARG A 90 8.12 5.36 -11.34
CA ARG A 90 8.11 4.24 -12.30
C ARG A 90 8.29 2.92 -11.54
N TRP A 91 7.61 1.86 -11.96
CA TRP A 91 7.96 0.51 -11.52
C TRP A 91 9.22 0.08 -12.26
N SER A 92 10.17 -0.52 -11.54
CA SER A 92 11.43 -1.00 -12.12
C SER A 92 11.86 -2.31 -11.46
N VAL A 93 12.63 -3.10 -12.18
CA VAL A 93 13.33 -4.28 -11.62
C VAL A 93 14.41 -3.88 -10.60
N ASP A 94 14.81 -2.61 -10.60
CA ASP A 94 15.73 -2.02 -9.62
C ASP A 94 15.06 -1.88 -8.23
N PHE A 95 13.75 -1.63 -8.22
CA PHE A 95 12.92 -1.51 -7.03
C PHE A 95 12.35 -2.87 -6.64
N THR A 96 13.24 -3.87 -6.53
CA THR A 96 12.90 -5.26 -6.19
C THR A 96 13.77 -5.77 -5.06
N TYR A 97 13.16 -6.40 -4.06
CA TYR A 97 13.85 -7.00 -2.91
C TYR A 97 13.46 -8.46 -2.78
N THR A 98 14.43 -9.33 -2.47
CA THR A 98 14.17 -10.77 -2.31
C THR A 98 13.79 -11.04 -0.86
N ILE A 99 12.52 -11.40 -0.61
CA ILE A 99 12.05 -11.69 0.74
C ILE A 99 12.60 -13.04 1.22
N GLY A 100 12.54 -14.05 0.36
CA GLY A 100 12.97 -15.41 0.72
C GLY A 100 12.30 -16.50 -0.12
N PRO A 101 12.57 -17.76 0.18
CA PRO A 101 11.97 -18.91 -0.49
C PRO A 101 10.49 -19.08 -0.18
N GLU A 102 9.85 -19.91 -0.99
CA GLU A 102 8.56 -20.55 -0.69
C GLU A 102 8.48 -20.97 0.79
N GLY A 103 7.48 -20.47 1.53
CA GLY A 103 7.34 -20.65 2.98
C GLY A 103 7.60 -19.38 3.82
N SER A 104 8.27 -18.37 3.27
CA SER A 104 8.47 -17.05 3.92
C SER A 104 7.24 -16.13 3.84
N GLU A 105 6.05 -16.69 3.60
CA GLU A 105 4.79 -15.93 3.47
C GLU A 105 4.44 -15.18 4.74
N HIS A 106 4.80 -15.71 5.90
CA HIS A 106 4.58 -15.07 7.20
C HIS A 106 5.20 -13.67 7.31
N VAL A 107 6.22 -13.34 6.50
CA VAL A 107 6.86 -12.03 6.49
C VAL A 107 5.93 -10.95 5.92
N PHE A 108 5.12 -11.29 4.92
CA PHE A 108 4.29 -10.34 4.16
C PHE A 108 2.78 -10.65 4.18
N SER A 109 2.39 -11.80 4.72
CA SER A 109 1.00 -12.25 4.78
C SER A 109 0.15 -11.29 5.60
N GLY A 110 -0.93 -10.80 5.00
CA GLY A 110 -1.83 -9.80 5.60
C GLY A 110 -1.30 -8.36 5.63
N LYS A 111 -0.08 -8.12 5.14
CA LYS A 111 0.56 -6.80 5.11
C LYS A 111 0.69 -6.24 3.71
N VAL A 112 1.09 -7.08 2.74
CA VAL A 112 1.27 -6.69 1.35
C VAL A 112 0.45 -7.58 0.44
N GLN A 113 -0.12 -7.00 -0.61
CA GLN A 113 -0.82 -7.75 -1.65
C GLN A 113 0.13 -8.70 -2.39
N LEU A 114 -0.11 -10.00 -2.25
CA LEU A 114 0.52 -11.03 -3.08
C LEU A 114 -0.20 -11.11 -4.43
N LEU A 115 0.56 -10.95 -5.51
CA LEU A 115 0.07 -11.11 -6.86
C LEU A 115 -0.13 -12.57 -7.23
N ASP A 116 -1.15 -12.83 -8.03
CA ASP A 116 -1.53 -14.19 -8.38
C ASP A 116 -0.35 -14.94 -9.05
N ARG A 117 0.08 -16.03 -8.40
CA ARG A 117 1.24 -16.83 -8.80
C ARG A 117 1.11 -17.51 -10.16
N SER A 118 -0.11 -17.70 -10.65
CA SER A 118 -0.37 -18.33 -11.94
C SER A 118 -0.38 -17.30 -13.07
N VAL A 119 -0.75 -16.06 -12.78
CA VAL A 119 -0.76 -14.95 -13.74
C VAL A 119 0.62 -14.28 -13.81
N TYR A 120 1.24 -14.03 -12.66
CA TYR A 120 2.46 -13.22 -12.53
C TYR A 120 3.64 -14.08 -12.09
N THR A 121 4.31 -14.71 -13.04
CA THR A 121 5.38 -15.68 -12.78
C THR A 121 6.80 -15.10 -12.81
N SER A 122 6.95 -13.85 -13.27
CA SER A 122 8.25 -13.21 -13.52
C SER A 122 8.24 -11.72 -13.20
N VAL A 123 9.17 -11.28 -12.35
CA VAL A 123 9.34 -9.88 -11.90
C VAL A 123 9.33 -8.89 -13.06
N GLY A 124 10.07 -9.15 -14.14
CA GLY A 124 10.13 -8.25 -15.29
C GLY A 124 8.78 -8.09 -16.00
N SER A 125 8.03 -9.18 -16.18
CA SER A 125 6.67 -9.13 -16.74
C SER A 125 5.73 -8.37 -15.82
N VAL A 126 5.84 -8.56 -14.50
CA VAL A 126 5.03 -7.81 -13.53
C VAL A 126 5.31 -6.32 -13.62
N VAL A 127 6.58 -5.92 -13.60
CA VAL A 127 7.00 -4.50 -13.74
C VAL A 127 6.43 -3.89 -15.02
N GLU A 128 6.49 -4.60 -16.15
CA GLU A 128 5.94 -4.10 -17.41
C GLU A 128 4.42 -3.93 -17.34
N THR A 129 3.71 -4.91 -16.77
CA THR A 129 2.26 -4.84 -16.62
C THR A 129 1.83 -3.75 -15.61
N LEU A 130 2.57 -3.57 -14.51
CA LEU A 130 2.35 -2.52 -13.51
C LEU A 130 2.53 -1.12 -14.12
N ASN A 131 3.58 -0.92 -14.92
CA ASN A 131 3.77 0.33 -15.68
C ASN A 131 2.66 0.57 -16.72
N ARG A 132 2.02 -0.50 -17.20
CA ARG A 132 0.83 -0.46 -18.07
C ARG A 132 -0.47 -0.19 -17.29
N GLY A 133 -0.41 -0.14 -15.96
CA GLY A 133 -1.54 0.14 -15.07
C GLY A 133 -2.33 -1.09 -14.61
N SER A 134 -1.81 -2.30 -14.78
CA SER A 134 -2.47 -3.53 -14.32
C SER A 134 -1.45 -4.56 -13.87
N PRO A 135 -1.47 -5.09 -12.64
CA PRO A 135 -2.57 -5.06 -11.68
C PRO A 135 -2.70 -3.73 -10.95
N ALA A 136 -3.92 -3.38 -10.54
CA ALA A 136 -4.15 -2.19 -9.70
C ALA A 136 -3.59 -2.45 -8.30
N VAL A 137 -2.46 -1.83 -8.00
CA VAL A 137 -1.81 -1.89 -6.68
C VAL A 137 -1.94 -0.50 -6.07
N PRO A 138 -3.08 -0.19 -5.40
CA PRO A 138 -3.34 1.15 -4.87
C PRO A 138 -2.34 1.56 -3.78
N GLU A 139 -1.74 0.58 -3.10
CA GLU A 139 -0.74 0.82 -2.04
C GLU A 139 0.63 1.23 -2.62
N GLY A 140 0.90 0.93 -3.89
CA GLY A 140 2.17 1.24 -4.56
C GLY A 140 3.31 0.26 -4.25
N TYR A 141 3.02 -0.89 -3.65
CA TYR A 141 3.96 -2.00 -3.44
C TYR A 141 3.22 -3.34 -3.44
N CYS A 142 3.88 -4.41 -3.90
CA CYS A 142 3.28 -5.74 -4.05
C CYS A 142 4.33 -6.84 -3.98
N VAL A 143 3.91 -8.06 -3.63
CA VAL A 143 4.78 -9.25 -3.66
C VAL A 143 4.49 -10.09 -4.89
N VAL A 144 5.55 -10.58 -5.53
CA VAL A 144 5.52 -11.45 -6.71
C VAL A 144 6.25 -12.75 -6.40
N PHE A 145 5.67 -13.87 -6.82
CA PHE A 145 6.34 -15.17 -6.75
C PHE A 145 7.02 -15.51 -8.08
N SER A 146 8.32 -15.79 -8.05
CA SER A 146 9.02 -16.28 -9.25
C SER A 146 9.02 -17.80 -9.28
N ASN A 147 8.30 -18.39 -10.22
CA ASN A 147 8.24 -19.86 -10.35
C ASN A 147 9.60 -20.47 -10.71
N SER A 148 10.41 -19.75 -11.49
CA SER A 148 11.75 -20.19 -11.88
C SER A 148 12.76 -20.19 -10.73
N LYS A 149 12.60 -19.29 -9.75
CA LYS A 149 13.50 -19.16 -8.59
C LYS A 149 12.90 -19.70 -7.28
N ARG A 150 11.61 -20.06 -7.26
CA ARG A 150 10.82 -20.46 -6.07
C ARG A 150 10.98 -19.50 -4.88
N ASN A 151 11.13 -18.21 -5.18
CA ASN A 151 11.34 -17.15 -4.19
C ASN A 151 10.28 -16.05 -4.36
N TYR A 152 9.96 -15.40 -3.24
CA TYR A 152 9.14 -14.20 -3.18
C TYR A 152 9.99 -12.94 -3.33
N PHE A 153 9.51 -12.04 -4.18
CA PHE A 153 10.13 -10.76 -4.47
C PHE A 153 9.14 -9.64 -4.13
N LEU A 154 9.55 -8.73 -3.27
CA LEU A 154 8.84 -7.47 -3.05
C LEU A 154 9.18 -6.53 -4.20
N LEU A 155 8.15 -5.92 -4.80
CA LEU A 155 8.29 -4.82 -5.74
C LEU A 155 7.61 -3.59 -5.14
N TRP A 156 8.21 -2.42 -5.30
CA TRP A 156 7.63 -1.15 -4.90
C TRP A 156 7.78 -0.11 -6.00
N ARG A 157 6.98 0.93 -5.87
CA ARG A 157 7.10 2.15 -6.65
C ARG A 157 8.23 3.01 -6.08
N GLU A 158 8.97 3.74 -6.93
CA GLU A 158 10.12 4.57 -6.53
C GLU A 158 9.87 5.43 -5.27
N ASP A 159 8.67 6.00 -5.10
CA ASP A 159 8.31 6.85 -3.95
C ASP A 159 7.82 6.09 -2.71
N LYS A 160 7.61 4.77 -2.81
CA LYS A 160 7.03 3.91 -1.77
C LYS A 160 8.04 2.98 -1.10
N GLU A 161 9.33 3.14 -1.37
CA GLU A 161 10.40 2.33 -0.77
C GLU A 161 10.33 2.31 0.75
N ALA A 162 10.39 3.48 1.39
CA ALA A 162 10.43 3.59 2.85
C ALA A 162 9.20 2.97 3.52
N GLU A 163 8.01 3.14 2.94
CA GLU A 163 6.77 2.54 3.46
C GLU A 163 6.76 1.02 3.29
N ALA A 164 7.12 0.51 2.11
CA ALA A 164 7.16 -0.93 1.84
C ALA A 164 8.17 -1.65 2.75
N PHE A 165 9.31 -1.00 2.99
CA PHE A 165 10.39 -1.48 3.85
C PHE A 165 9.99 -1.46 5.33
N ALA A 166 9.44 -0.34 5.82
CA ALA A 166 8.93 -0.25 7.19
C ALA A 166 7.82 -1.28 7.48
N LEU A 167 6.91 -1.47 6.53
CA LEU A 167 5.76 -2.36 6.69
C LEU A 167 6.15 -3.84 6.73
N LEU A 168 7.13 -4.23 5.92
CA LEU A 168 7.68 -5.59 5.97
C LEU A 168 8.77 -5.77 7.03
N GLY A 169 9.17 -4.70 7.73
CA GLY A 169 10.33 -4.71 8.61
C GLY A 169 11.64 -4.99 7.85
N ILE A 170 11.62 -4.84 6.53
CA ILE A 170 12.78 -4.99 5.65
C ILE A 170 13.46 -3.63 5.69
N GLY A 171 14.54 -3.46 6.47
CA GLY A 171 15.37 -2.24 6.40
C GLY A 171 15.04 -1.09 7.35
N THR A 172 14.23 -1.28 8.38
CA THR A 172 14.25 -0.39 9.57
C THR A 172 14.35 -1.19 10.87
N ASP A 173 15.19 -2.21 10.89
CA ASP A 173 16.05 -2.52 12.04
C ASP A 173 17.13 -3.55 11.64
N SER A 174 18.08 -3.16 10.77
CA SER A 174 19.37 -3.87 10.74
C SER A 174 20.14 -3.69 12.06
N GLY A 175 19.63 -2.86 12.99
CA GLY A 175 20.11 -2.74 14.35
C GLY A 175 19.64 -3.85 15.29
N ASP A 176 18.63 -4.65 14.93
CA ASP A 176 18.04 -5.71 15.78
C ASP A 176 18.40 -7.12 15.33
N GLN A 177 18.70 -7.30 14.06
CA GLN A 177 19.06 -8.60 13.53
C GLN A 177 20.53 -8.96 13.82
N TRP A 178 20.74 -10.13 14.42
CA TRP A 178 22.06 -10.72 14.63
C TRP A 178 22.65 -11.13 13.27
N SER A 179 23.91 -10.76 13.03
CA SER A 179 24.60 -11.05 11.76
C SER A 179 25.90 -11.81 11.98
N THR A 180 26.20 -12.78 11.10
CA THR A 180 27.51 -13.48 11.10
C THR A 180 28.68 -12.60 10.67
N SER A 181 28.41 -11.41 10.14
CA SER A 181 29.42 -10.41 9.77
C SER A 181 29.91 -9.58 10.98
N GLN A 182 29.14 -9.55 12.07
CA GLN A 182 29.43 -8.81 13.31
C GLN A 182 29.92 -9.81 14.36
N VAL A 183 31.03 -10.46 14.04
CA VAL A 183 31.62 -11.51 14.87
C VAL A 183 33.10 -11.25 15.10
N LEU A 184 33.53 -11.35 16.35
CA LEU A 184 34.92 -11.29 16.76
C LEU A 184 35.33 -12.64 17.32
N ARG A 185 36.37 -13.23 16.76
CA ARG A 185 36.99 -14.43 17.33
C ARG A 185 37.73 -14.06 18.60
N LEU A 186 37.39 -14.71 19.71
CA LEU A 186 38.04 -14.50 20.99
C LEU A 186 39.19 -15.47 21.20
N ASP A 187 40.01 -15.19 22.20
CA ASP A 187 41.12 -16.05 22.57
C ASP A 187 40.62 -17.46 22.99
N PRO A 188 41.25 -18.54 22.49
CA PRO A 188 40.86 -19.91 22.82
C PRO A 188 41.13 -20.30 24.29
N SER A 189 41.87 -19.46 25.02
CA SER A 189 42.10 -19.64 26.46
C SER A 189 40.94 -19.13 27.32
N TRP A 190 39.98 -18.41 26.74
CA TRP A 190 38.83 -17.86 27.47
C TRP A 190 37.76 -18.93 27.67
N THR A 191 37.30 -19.07 28.91
CA THR A 191 36.28 -20.05 29.32
C THR A 191 34.97 -19.36 29.67
N GLU A 192 33.90 -20.14 29.85
CA GLU A 192 32.58 -19.64 30.27
C GLU A 192 32.64 -18.80 31.56
N GLU A 193 33.58 -19.12 32.46
CA GLU A 193 33.84 -18.37 33.69
C GLU A 193 34.38 -16.95 33.44
N PHE A 194 35.09 -16.73 32.33
CA PHE A 194 35.53 -15.40 31.94
C PHE A 194 34.35 -14.51 31.51
N PHE A 195 33.33 -15.12 30.90
CA PHE A 195 32.14 -14.43 30.43
C PHE A 195 31.10 -14.22 31.53
N ALA A 196 31.14 -15.06 32.58
CA ALA A 196 30.27 -14.95 33.74
C ALA A 196 30.31 -13.54 34.35
N GLY A 197 29.19 -12.82 34.27
CA GLY A 197 29.04 -11.45 34.77
C GLY A 197 29.54 -10.34 33.83
N ARG A 198 30.04 -10.68 32.63
CA ARG A 198 30.47 -9.72 31.60
C ARG A 198 29.61 -9.77 30.32
N CYS A 199 29.24 -10.96 29.88
CA CYS A 199 28.32 -11.14 28.77
C CYS A 199 27.60 -12.48 28.89
N ASP A 200 26.43 -12.56 28.27
CA ASP A 200 25.68 -13.81 28.22
C ASP A 200 26.33 -14.78 27.22
N VAL A 201 26.32 -16.08 27.56
CA VAL A 201 26.91 -17.14 26.74
C VAL A 201 25.80 -18.03 26.19
N VAL A 202 25.78 -18.20 24.87
CA VAL A 202 24.87 -19.12 24.19
C VAL A 202 25.24 -20.56 24.56
N ASP A 203 24.23 -21.37 24.91
CA ASP A 203 24.42 -22.76 25.30
C ASP A 203 25.15 -23.55 24.19
N LYS A 204 26.40 -23.93 24.46
CA LYS A 204 27.28 -24.62 23.51
C LYS A 204 26.85 -26.06 23.20
N ALA A 205 25.97 -26.65 24.03
CA ALA A 205 25.46 -28.00 23.81
C ALA A 205 24.27 -27.98 22.82
N ARG A 206 23.55 -26.86 22.75
CA ARG A 206 22.46 -26.60 21.80
C ARG A 206 22.96 -26.01 20.48
N TYR A 207 23.97 -25.14 20.52
CA TYR A 207 24.47 -24.42 19.35
C TYR A 207 26.00 -24.46 19.30
N ASP A 208 26.54 -25.27 18.39
CA ASP A 208 27.98 -25.51 18.26
C ASP A 208 28.66 -24.69 17.15
N SER A 209 27.93 -23.78 16.50
CA SER A 209 28.39 -22.96 15.38
C SER A 209 27.84 -21.53 15.48
N VAL A 210 28.65 -20.56 15.05
CA VAL A 210 28.28 -19.14 14.99
C VAL A 210 27.01 -18.93 14.16
N THR A 211 26.89 -19.60 13.01
CA THR A 211 25.72 -19.46 12.14
C THR A 211 24.46 -20.03 12.80
N ALA A 212 24.56 -21.19 13.45
CA ALA A 212 23.44 -21.80 14.16
C ALA A 212 23.01 -20.96 15.37
N ALA A 213 23.98 -20.37 16.07
CA ALA A 213 23.71 -19.45 17.17
C ALA A 213 23.05 -18.16 16.67
N VAL A 214 23.55 -17.54 15.61
CA VAL A 214 22.95 -16.33 15.00
C VAL A 214 21.53 -16.60 14.51
N ASP A 215 21.28 -17.74 13.87
CA ASP A 215 19.94 -18.14 13.44
C ASP A 215 18.99 -18.31 14.64
N ALA A 216 19.45 -18.97 15.71
CA ALA A 216 18.67 -19.13 16.94
C ALA A 216 18.42 -17.82 17.71
N LEU A 217 19.38 -16.90 17.67
CA LEU A 217 19.25 -15.55 18.24
C LEU A 217 18.19 -14.76 17.47
N ASN A 218 18.20 -14.85 16.13
CA ASN A 218 17.16 -14.24 15.29
C ASN A 218 15.79 -14.93 15.44
N ALA A 219 15.76 -16.22 15.78
CA ALA A 219 14.53 -16.96 16.10
C ALA A 219 13.96 -16.63 17.49
N GLY A 220 14.63 -15.75 18.27
CA GLY A 220 14.20 -15.35 19.61
C GLY A 220 14.39 -16.44 20.67
N ILE A 221 15.24 -17.44 20.40
CA ILE A 221 15.36 -18.65 21.24
C ILE A 221 16.42 -18.47 22.34
N VAL A 222 17.31 -17.49 22.25
CA VAL A 222 18.45 -17.45 23.16
C VAL A 222 18.70 -16.04 23.69
N ILE A 223 18.49 -15.94 25.00
CA ILE A 223 18.86 -14.89 25.95
C ILE A 223 17.98 -13.64 25.96
N GLU A 224 17.14 -13.55 26.99
CA GLU A 224 16.47 -12.34 27.48
C GLU A 224 17.47 -11.32 28.09
N GLY A 225 18.69 -11.28 27.57
CA GLY A 225 19.80 -10.46 28.05
C GLY A 225 19.77 -9.10 27.37
N GLN A 226 19.37 -8.09 28.13
CA GLN A 226 19.15 -6.68 27.73
C GLN A 226 20.39 -5.92 27.18
N GLN A 227 21.47 -6.62 26.82
CA GLN A 227 22.79 -6.05 26.53
C GLN A 227 23.09 -5.95 25.03
N GLY A 228 22.44 -6.79 24.18
CA GLY A 228 22.59 -6.74 22.72
C GLY A 228 23.92 -7.27 22.16
N TYR A 229 24.65 -8.05 22.97
CA TYR A 229 25.85 -8.82 22.57
C TYR A 229 25.96 -10.10 23.40
N CYS A 230 26.56 -11.15 22.85
CA CYS A 230 26.72 -12.46 23.51
C CYS A 230 27.93 -13.24 22.98
N ALA A 231 28.44 -14.19 23.79
CA ALA A 231 29.47 -15.12 23.36
C ALA A 231 28.83 -16.43 22.84
N VAL A 232 29.30 -16.89 21.67
CA VAL A 232 28.87 -18.13 21.02
C VAL A 232 30.05 -19.08 20.88
N TRP A 233 29.84 -20.38 21.05
CA TRP A 233 30.90 -21.37 20.88
C TRP A 233 30.96 -21.86 19.43
N SER A 234 32.18 -22.04 18.91
CA SER A 234 32.41 -22.69 17.61
C SER A 234 33.22 -23.97 17.78
N THR A 235 32.60 -25.12 17.56
CA THR A 235 33.29 -26.43 17.60
C THR A 235 34.34 -26.55 16.49
N SER A 236 34.07 -26.00 15.30
CA SER A 236 35.03 -26.00 14.19
C SER A 236 36.30 -25.20 14.49
N GLN A 237 36.20 -24.14 15.30
CA GLN A 237 37.33 -23.25 15.63
C GLN A 237 37.87 -23.45 17.05
N GLN A 238 37.22 -24.30 17.86
CA GLN A 238 37.57 -24.59 19.26
C GLN A 238 37.78 -23.33 20.11
N CYS A 239 36.97 -22.30 19.89
CA CYS A 239 37.02 -21.04 20.64
C CYS A 239 35.65 -20.38 20.67
N PHE A 240 35.52 -19.39 21.55
CA PHE A 240 34.35 -18.52 21.61
C PHE A 240 34.46 -17.39 20.59
N HIS A 241 33.32 -16.97 20.08
CA HIS A 241 33.14 -15.82 19.23
C HIS A 241 32.18 -14.86 19.90
N LEU A 242 32.55 -13.59 19.97
CA LEU A 242 31.64 -12.54 20.38
C LEU A 242 30.79 -12.15 19.18
N VAL A 243 29.47 -12.11 19.37
CA VAL A 243 28.52 -11.59 18.39
C VAL A 243 27.80 -10.41 19.02
N TRP A 244 27.59 -9.34 18.25
CA TRP A 244 26.88 -8.14 18.71
C TRP A 244 25.90 -7.65 17.66
N ARG A 245 24.94 -6.85 18.11
CA ARG A 245 24.05 -6.07 17.25
C ARG A 245 24.76 -4.83 16.71
N GLN A 246 24.32 -4.30 15.57
CA GLN A 246 25.01 -3.26 14.80
C GLN A 246 25.49 -2.04 15.61
N ASP A 247 24.75 -1.63 16.65
CA ASP A 247 25.07 -0.46 17.49
C ASP A 247 25.83 -0.81 18.79
N LYS A 248 26.00 -2.10 19.10
CA LYS A 248 26.53 -2.58 20.39
C LYS A 248 27.99 -3.01 20.37
N GLU A 249 28.72 -2.74 19.27
CA GLU A 249 30.14 -3.11 19.11
C GLU A 249 31.02 -2.54 20.23
N GLN A 250 30.96 -1.22 20.44
CA GLN A 250 31.79 -0.53 21.42
C GLN A 250 31.52 -1.01 22.85
N GLU A 251 30.25 -1.25 23.20
CA GLU A 251 29.86 -1.78 24.51
C GLU A 251 30.35 -3.22 24.69
N ALA A 252 30.21 -4.07 23.67
CA ALA A 252 30.67 -5.45 23.69
C ALA A 252 32.19 -5.53 23.88
N TYR A 253 32.95 -4.66 23.20
CA TYR A 253 34.40 -4.61 23.30
C TYR A 253 34.84 -4.09 24.67
N ALA A 254 34.18 -3.05 25.18
CA ALA A 254 34.43 -2.51 26.52
C ALA A 254 34.14 -3.55 27.62
N ALA A 255 33.06 -4.32 27.49
CA ALA A 255 32.67 -5.35 28.46
C ALA A 255 33.72 -6.47 28.58
N LEU A 256 34.35 -6.83 27.46
CA LEU A 256 35.37 -7.88 27.42
C LEU A 256 36.81 -7.34 27.51
N GLY A 257 36.99 -6.01 27.50
CA GLY A 257 38.30 -5.36 27.51
C GLY A 257 39.13 -5.64 26.26
N VAL A 258 38.47 -5.94 25.13
CA VAL A 258 39.12 -6.16 23.84
C VAL A 258 39.28 -4.81 23.15
N ARG A 259 40.46 -4.56 22.58
CA ARG A 259 40.87 -3.28 21.96
C ARG A 259 41.49 -3.51 20.60
#